data_AF-R0B3I4-F1
#
_entry.id   AF-R0B3I4-F1
#
_cell.length_a   1.000
_cell.length_b   1.000
_cell.length_c   1.000
_cell.angle_alpha   90.00
_cell.angle_beta   90.00
_cell.angle_gamma   90.00
#
_symmetry.space_group_name_H-M   'P 1'
#
loop_
_entity.id
_entity.type
_entity.pdbx_description
1 polymer ?
#
loop_
_entity_poly.entity_id
_entity_poly.type
_entity_poly.pdbx_seq_one_letter_code
_entity_poly.pdbx_strand_id
1 'polypeptide(L)'
;MTGKEVSLMEMLDARELRVHRQLSLQQKYASVLICFTMNIAGPVKNNRLIYRAFEYGCDILRHQLVSAGIECLHQECYCENTGNVCYYCV
;
A
#
# COMPACT_ATOMS: atom_id res chain seq x y z
N MET A 1 14.15 -10.47 13.88
CA MET A 1 13.42 -9.26 13.41
C MET A 1 12.31 -9.00 14.41
N THR A 2 12.16 -7.78 14.91
CA THR A 2 11.00 -7.40 15.75
C THR A 2 9.77 -7.23 14.87
N GLY A 3 8.60 -7.76 15.27
CA GLY A 3 7.33 -7.61 14.54
C GLY A 3 6.43 -8.82 14.73
N LYS A 4 5.15 -8.71 14.39
CA LYS A 4 4.19 -9.81 14.46
C LYS A 4 4.40 -10.74 13.26
N GLU A 5 4.54 -12.03 13.51
CA GLU A 5 4.46 -13.05 12.46
C GLU A 5 3.01 -13.17 11.96
N VAL A 6 2.85 -13.23 10.65
CA VAL A 6 1.54 -13.45 10.02
C VAL A 6 1.44 -14.85 9.46
N SER A 7 0.29 -15.46 9.69
CA SER A 7 -0.07 -16.74 9.11
C SER A 7 -0.34 -16.62 7.61
N LEU A 8 -0.36 -17.77 6.93
CA LEU A 8 -0.79 -17.85 5.53
C LEU A 8 -2.22 -17.33 5.36
N MET A 9 -3.13 -17.67 6.27
CA MET A 9 -4.54 -17.25 6.20
C MET A 9 -4.69 -15.74 6.31
N GLU A 10 -4.03 -15.10 7.29
CA GLU A 10 -4.02 -13.63 7.38
C GLU A 10 -3.49 -12.98 6.09
N MET A 11 -2.49 -13.59 5.44
CA MET A 11 -1.97 -13.10 4.16
C MET A 11 -2.92 -13.27 2.99
N LEU A 12 -3.71 -14.35 2.95
CA LEU A 12 -4.72 -14.57 1.92
C LEU A 12 -5.88 -13.59 2.07
N ASP A 13 -6.40 -13.42 3.29
CA ASP A 13 -7.46 -12.45 3.59
C ASP A 13 -7.03 -11.02 3.23
N ALA A 14 -5.78 -10.66 3.55
CA ALA A 14 -5.21 -9.36 3.19
C ALA A 14 -5.07 -9.17 1.66
N ARG A 15 -4.92 -10.26 0.88
CA ARG A 15 -4.90 -10.18 -0.59
C ARG A 15 -6.30 -9.97 -1.15
N GLU A 16 -7.30 -10.67 -0.63
CA GLU A 16 -8.70 -10.47 -1.03
C GLU A 16 -9.16 -9.05 -0.71
N LEU A 17 -8.90 -8.57 0.51
CA LEU A 17 -9.22 -7.20 0.91
C LEU A 17 -8.54 -6.16 0.01
N ARG A 18 -7.28 -6.40 -0.40
CA ARG A 18 -6.57 -5.54 -1.36
C ARG A 18 -7.27 -5.52 -2.73
N VAL A 19 -7.71 -6.66 -3.24
CA VAL A 19 -8.47 -6.72 -4.51
C VAL A 19 -9.79 -5.94 -4.39
N HIS A 20 -10.54 -6.15 -3.30
CA HIS A 20 -11.79 -5.42 -3.06
C HIS A 20 -11.59 -3.91 -3.04
N ARG A 21 -10.59 -3.41 -2.30
CA ARG A 21 -10.27 -1.97 -2.26
C ARG A 21 -9.92 -1.43 -3.64
N GLN A 22 -9.06 -2.14 -4.39
CA GLN A 22 -8.68 -1.72 -5.73
C GLN A 22 -9.90 -1.59 -6.66
N LEU A 23 -10.80 -2.58 -6.64
CA LEU A 23 -12.02 -2.55 -7.45
C LEU A 23 -12.95 -1.40 -7.04
N SER A 24 -13.15 -1.19 -5.74
CA SER A 24 -13.97 -0.08 -5.24
C SER A 24 -13.41 1.29 -5.63
N LEU A 25 -12.09 1.48 -5.55
CA LEU A 25 -11.44 2.72 -5.95
C LEU A 25 -11.51 2.93 -7.47
N GLN A 26 -11.23 1.90 -8.27
CA GLN A 26 -11.35 1.97 -9.73
C GLN A 26 -12.76 2.32 -10.17
N GLN A 27 -13.79 1.71 -9.55
CA GLN A 27 -15.20 2.03 -9.84
C GLN A 27 -15.58 3.46 -9.45
N LYS A 28 -15.08 3.94 -8.30
CA LYS A 28 -15.45 5.25 -7.76
C LYS A 28 -14.82 6.41 -8.53
N TYR A 29 -13.56 6.28 -8.93
CA TYR A 29 -12.78 7.37 -9.54
C TYR A 29 -12.61 7.24 -11.06
N ALA A 30 -12.81 6.04 -11.63
CA ALA A 30 -12.62 5.76 -13.06
C ALA A 30 -11.26 6.27 -13.60
N SER A 31 -10.22 6.21 -12.77
CA SER A 31 -8.89 6.76 -13.04
C SER A 31 -7.79 5.68 -12.89
N VAL A 32 -6.54 6.05 -13.14
CA VAL A 32 -5.40 5.14 -12.96
C VAL A 32 -5.18 4.91 -11.47
N LEU A 33 -5.13 3.64 -11.06
CA LEU A 33 -4.87 3.26 -9.68
C LEU A 33 -3.43 2.80 -9.50
N ILE A 34 -2.67 3.51 -8.67
CA ILE A 34 -1.36 3.06 -8.18
C ILE A 34 -1.57 2.38 -6.83
N CYS A 35 -1.24 1.08 -6.73
CA CYS A 35 -1.18 0.33 -5.48
C CYS A 35 0.29 0.20 -5.04
N PHE A 36 0.75 1.09 -4.15
CA PHE A 36 2.10 1.06 -3.62
C PHE A 36 2.19 0.15 -2.39
N THR A 37 3.06 -0.86 -2.42
CA THR A 37 3.26 -1.80 -1.31
C THR A 37 4.69 -2.36 -1.31
N MET A 38 5.13 -2.92 -0.18
CA MET A 38 6.45 -3.56 -0.06
C MET A 38 6.35 -5.08 -0.18
N ASN A 39 7.15 -5.68 -1.07
CA ASN A 39 7.26 -7.13 -1.19
C ASN A 39 8.22 -7.72 -0.14
N ILE A 40 7.78 -7.77 1.13
CA ILE A 40 8.60 -8.28 2.25
C ILE A 40 8.53 -9.81 2.35
N ALA A 41 9.70 -10.45 2.27
CA ALA A 41 9.86 -11.89 2.47
C ALA A 41 9.80 -12.29 3.97
N GLY A 42 9.51 -13.57 4.24
CA GLY A 42 9.47 -14.12 5.60
C GLY A 42 8.15 -13.86 6.36
N PRO A 43 8.03 -14.33 7.61
CA PRO A 43 6.77 -14.31 8.36
C PRO A 43 6.43 -12.92 8.95
N VAL A 44 7.41 -12.03 9.12
CA VAL A 44 7.18 -10.66 9.61
C VAL A 44 7.08 -9.71 8.42
N LYS A 45 5.86 -9.27 8.08
CA LYS A 45 5.64 -8.37 6.92
C LYS A 45 5.72 -6.90 7.25
N ASN A 46 5.63 -6.57 8.54
CA ASN A 46 5.68 -5.19 8.98
C ASN A 46 6.39 -5.07 10.33
N ASN A 47 7.12 -3.98 10.46
CA ASN A 47 7.75 -3.52 11.68
C ASN A 47 8.13 -2.04 11.52
N ARG A 48 8.71 -1.44 12.56
CA ARG A 48 9.05 -0.01 12.55
C ARG A 48 9.99 0.39 11.39
N LEU A 49 10.94 -0.46 11.00
CA LEU A 49 11.88 -0.15 9.92
C LEU A 49 11.22 -0.30 8.55
N ILE A 50 10.42 -1.36 8.36
CA ILE A 50 9.64 -1.59 7.14
C ILE A 50 8.66 -0.42 6.93
N TYR A 51 7.94 -0.02 7.98
CA TYR A 51 7.02 1.11 7.91
C TYR A 51 7.71 2.42 7.52
N ARG A 52 8.87 2.75 8.11
CA ARG A 52 9.63 3.94 7.73
C ARG A 52 10.10 3.92 6.28
N ALA A 53 10.58 2.76 5.81
CA ALA A 53 10.98 2.61 4.41
C ALA A 53 9.79 2.77 3.45
N PHE A 54 8.62 2.23 3.84
CA PHE A 54 7.38 2.40 3.10
C PHE A 54 6.94 3.87 3.04
N GLU A 55 6.92 4.57 4.18
CA GLU A 55 6.56 5.98 4.28
C GLU A 55 7.47 6.85 3.41
N TYR A 56 8.78 6.61 3.46
CA TYR A 56 9.75 7.30 2.60
C TYR A 56 9.48 7.04 1.10
N GLY A 57 9.11 5.81 0.73
CA GLY A 57 8.71 5.49 -0.64
C GLY A 57 7.44 6.20 -1.09
N CYS A 58 6.44 6.32 -0.20
CA CYS A 58 5.23 7.11 -0.46
C CYS A 58 5.56 8.59 -0.69
N ASP A 59 6.46 9.17 0.10
CA ASP A 59 6.88 10.57 -0.08
C ASP A 59 7.56 10.79 -1.42
N ILE A 60 8.48 9.90 -1.82
CA ILE A 60 9.11 9.95 -3.14
C ILE A 60 8.06 9.90 -4.26
N LEU A 61 7.12 8.94 -4.18
CA LEU A 61 6.08 8.79 -5.19
C LEU A 61 5.21 10.06 -5.30
N ARG A 62 4.77 10.63 -4.17
CA ARG A 62 4.00 11.88 -4.17
C ARG A 62 4.77 13.03 -4.79
N HIS A 63 6.05 13.18 -4.47
CA HIS A 63 6.90 14.21 -5.07
C HIS A 63 7.06 14.02 -6.58
N GLN A 64 7.18 12.78 -7.06
CA GLN A 64 7.26 12.49 -8.49
C GLN A 64 5.95 12.79 -9.22
N LEU A 65 4.79 12.45 -8.64
CA LEU A 65 3.49 12.79 -9.21
C LEU A 65 3.32 14.31 -9.38
N VAL A 66 3.63 15.07 -8.33
CA VAL A 66 3.58 16.55 -8.36
C VAL A 66 4.54 17.10 -9.41
N SER A 67 5.78 16.61 -9.46
CA SER A 67 6.79 17.09 -10.41
C SER A 67 6.42 16.77 -11.87
N ALA A 68 5.66 15.70 -12.09
CA ALA A 68 5.14 15.32 -13.39
C ALA A 68 3.83 16.04 -13.77
N GLY A 69 3.27 16.87 -12.87
CA GLY A 69 1.98 17.53 -13.08
C GLY A 69 0.79 16.57 -13.04
N ILE A 70 0.93 15.41 -12.40
CA ILE A 70 -0.12 14.41 -12.25
C ILE A 70 -0.91 14.70 -10.97
N GLU A 71 -2.20 14.99 -11.12
CA GLU A 71 -3.11 15.23 -10.00
C GLU A 71 -3.46 13.91 -9.29
N CYS A 72 -3.44 13.92 -7.96
CA CYS A 72 -3.92 12.80 -7.15
C CYS A 72 -5.36 13.09 -6.70
N LEU A 73 -6.34 12.43 -7.33
CA LEU A 73 -7.77 12.58 -7.05
C LEU A 73 -8.14 12.00 -5.68
N HIS A 74 -7.44 10.95 -5.25
CA HIS A 74 -7.67 10.32 -3.97
C HIS A 74 -6.47 9.53 -3.48
N GLN A 75 -6.27 9.51 -2.16
CA GLN A 75 -5.24 8.73 -1.51
C GLN A 75 -5.80 8.08 -0.23
N GLU A 76 -5.49 6.80 -0.03
CA GLU A 76 -5.74 6.09 1.23
C GLU A 76 -4.55 5.17 1.57
N CYS A 77 -4.25 5.04 2.87
CA CYS A 77 -3.08 4.30 3.37
C CYS A 77 -3.45 3.40 4.54
N TYR A 78 -2.92 2.18 4.55
CA TYR A 78 -3.17 1.18 5.57
C TYR A 78 -1.87 0.53 6.03
N CYS A 79 -1.70 0.41 7.34
CA CYS A 79 -0.48 -0.06 7.98
C CYS A 79 -0.78 -1.31 8.80
N GLU A 80 -0.89 -2.45 8.12
CA GLU A 80 -1.28 -3.72 8.73
C GLU A 80 -0.07 -4.60 9.05
N ASN A 81 -0.25 -5.59 9.94
CA ASN A 81 0.77 -6.60 10.20
C ASN A 81 1.12 -7.44 8.97
N THR A 82 0.17 -7.57 8.03
CA THR A 82 0.31 -8.26 6.73
C THR A 82 1.02 -7.43 5.66
N GLY A 83 1.46 -6.21 6.03
CA GLY A 83 2.20 -5.30 5.16
C GLY A 83 1.49 -3.96 4.99
N ASN A 84 2.27 -2.94 4.65
CA ASN A 84 1.74 -1.60 4.38
C ASN A 84 1.27 -1.50 2.92
N VAL A 85 0.22 -0.71 2.69
CA VAL A 85 -0.26 -0.39 1.34
C VAL A 85 -0.79 1.03 1.30
N CYS A 86 -0.49 1.75 0.22
CA CYS A 86 -1.08 3.04 -0.07
C CYS A 86 -1.59 3.03 -1.51
N TYR A 87 -2.79 3.55 -1.69
CA TYR A 87 -3.45 3.67 -2.98
C TYR A 87 -3.49 5.13 -3.38
N TYR A 88 -3.22 5.38 -4.66
CA TYR A 88 -3.33 6.70 -5.29
C TYR A 88 -4.18 6.57 -6.54
N CYS A 89 -5.31 7.27 -6.58
CA CYS A 89 -6.09 7.44 -7.80
C CYS A 89 -5.58 8.70 -8.49
N VAL A 90 -4.96 8.51 -9.65
CA VAL A 90 -4.35 9.56 -10.48
C VAL A 90 -4.93 9.56 -11.89
#